data_AF-A0A2V9TLF1-F1
#
_entry.id   AF-A0A2V9TLF1-F1
#
_cell.length_a   1.000
_cell.length_b   1.000
_cell.length_c   1.000
_cell.angle_alpha   90.00
_cell.angle_beta   90.00
_cell.angle_gamma   90.00
#
_symmetry.space_group_name_H-M   'P 1'
#
loop_
_entity.id
_entity.type
_entity.pdbx_description
1 polymer ?
#
loop_
_entity_poly.entity_id
_entity_poly.type
_entity_poly.pdbx_seq_one_letter_code
_entity_poly.pdbx_strand_id
1 'polypeptide(L)'
;MKSALRWCVVPLLATTLVAQTAPRPKSRKAAATPAQPAVTAEDVQSLRDALAAQQQQIERLKQQLQQRDQSWQQTQQQLQQAQTAATEAQQKAASVQTASTEEKDSVAKLSSDMADVKTTLTNTAVGTQDEQKRVSALEGLLGRFRFNGDVRIRGENFFQSAPGFFDRNRGRIRARFGVEGKLSEDFVGGLYLASGSLGDPTTTNTTLTNFFDRHTIGIDRGYVTYNPLAHKWLSLTGGKFAYTWLRTPQTFDNDLNPEGFSEKLSWDFTTPIVKNVSFTAMQLLVNEISKGGDSYNIGGQVSARLQMGPLTTTPSFSVMKWNNPDTILQASAFATQATTTTGGLPVPGEGPGCATGAGLPVVPPCAFGPNGMTNATLTDATGKAHFWSQFFYADFILNNQIKTGLARLPLNLLLEYENNLSAKDHPLDPNGLELTNLGKQSHAYLAEISLGQAKNKNDIQIGYAWARQEQDSALASFVESDQRAPTNILQHRIFGSWKLRNNVTAAYTLWVGRTLNINLQHAVVASGTAPGTAEPNLRRTQFDLVYSF
;
A
#
# COMPACT_ATOMS: atom_id res chain seq x y z
N MET A 1 47.59 0.71 -32.39
CA MET A 1 47.90 1.43 -31.14
C MET A 1 46.66 1.28 -30.24
N LYS A 2 46.55 0.20 -29.45
CA LYS A 2 47.03 0.01 -28.07
C LYS A 2 46.38 0.97 -27.04
N SER A 3 45.57 0.37 -26.14
CA SER A 3 45.37 0.66 -24.68
C SER A 3 44.84 2.05 -24.25
N ALA A 4 44.10 2.28 -23.17
CA ALA A 4 43.73 1.57 -21.93
C ALA A 4 42.40 2.19 -21.40
N LEU A 5 41.42 1.47 -20.85
CA LEU A 5 41.31 0.91 -19.49
C LEU A 5 41.47 1.93 -18.32
N ARG A 6 40.37 2.05 -17.54
CA ARG A 6 40.29 2.16 -16.05
C ARG A 6 40.10 3.52 -15.35
N TRP A 7 38.94 3.60 -14.69
CA TRP A 7 38.73 3.75 -13.23
C TRP A 7 38.11 5.05 -12.69
N CYS A 8 37.15 4.80 -11.80
CA CYS A 8 36.44 5.70 -10.90
C CYS A 8 37.38 6.42 -9.94
N VAL A 9 37.13 7.71 -9.67
CA VAL A 9 37.46 8.35 -8.38
C VAL A 9 36.36 9.35 -8.05
N VAL A 10 35.63 9.05 -6.97
CA VAL A 10 34.73 9.95 -6.23
C VAL A 10 35.62 10.78 -5.29
N PRO A 11 35.54 12.12 -5.24
CA PRO A 11 36.23 12.86 -4.21
C PRO A 11 35.46 12.74 -2.88
N LEU A 12 36.09 12.06 -1.92
CA LEU A 12 35.78 12.14 -0.49
C LEU A 12 36.02 13.57 0.01
N LEU A 13 34.95 14.26 0.41
CA LEU A 13 35.03 15.46 1.23
C LEU A 13 35.24 15.04 2.69
N ALA A 14 36.48 15.14 3.15
CA ALA A 14 36.85 15.01 4.56
C ALA A 14 36.48 16.31 5.30
N THR A 15 35.58 16.23 6.28
CA THR A 15 35.32 17.32 7.21
C THR A 15 36.40 17.35 8.29
N THR A 16 37.27 18.37 8.24
CA THR A 16 38.14 18.77 9.33
C THR A 16 37.31 19.44 10.43
N LEU A 17 37.22 18.80 11.60
CA LEU A 17 36.74 19.45 12.83
C LEU A 17 37.76 20.50 13.29
N VAL A 18 37.46 21.77 13.06
CA VAL A 18 38.18 22.89 13.69
C VAL A 18 37.42 23.24 14.97
N ALA A 19 38.03 22.96 16.12
CA ALA A 19 37.51 23.40 17.41
C ALA A 19 37.59 24.94 17.49
N GLN A 20 36.44 25.61 17.56
CA GLN A 20 36.37 27.06 17.80
C GLN A 20 36.56 27.35 19.28
N THR A 21 37.72 27.89 19.64
CA THR A 21 37.97 28.53 20.94
C THR A 21 37.27 29.89 21.01
N ALA A 22 36.42 30.08 22.01
CA ALA A 22 35.75 31.36 22.26
C ALA A 22 36.73 32.46 22.71
N PRO A 23 36.48 33.74 22.39
CA PRO A 23 37.41 34.83 22.69
C PRO A 23 37.33 35.31 24.16
N ARG A 24 38.49 35.69 24.71
CA ARG A 24 38.68 36.32 26.02
C ARG A 24 37.94 37.67 26.12
N PRO A 25 37.20 37.94 27.21
CA PRO A 25 36.72 39.30 27.48
C PRO A 25 37.83 40.19 28.04
N LYS A 26 37.80 41.47 27.63
CA LYS A 26 38.73 42.54 27.99
C LYS A 26 38.58 43.00 29.46
N SER A 27 39.70 43.48 29.99
CA SER A 27 39.92 44.01 31.34
C SER A 27 39.04 45.22 31.70
N ARG A 28 38.44 45.19 32.90
CA ARG A 28 37.94 46.38 33.60
C ARG A 28 38.71 46.51 34.93
N LYS A 29 39.21 47.71 35.22
CA LYS A 29 39.99 48.03 36.43
C LYS A 29 39.10 48.12 37.68
N ALA A 30 39.60 47.48 38.74
CA ALA A 30 39.48 47.68 40.19
C ALA A 30 38.21 48.30 40.81
N ALA A 31 37.52 47.47 41.60
CA ALA A 31 36.86 47.88 42.84
C ALA A 31 37.13 46.80 43.91
N ALA A 32 37.22 47.25 45.17
CA ALA A 32 37.87 46.58 46.29
C ALA A 32 37.32 45.19 46.67
N THR A 33 38.22 44.36 47.19
CA THR A 33 38.01 43.02 47.74
C THR A 33 37.00 43.00 48.88
N PRO A 34 35.98 42.12 48.85
CA PRO A 34 35.41 41.53 50.05
C PRO A 34 35.90 40.09 50.20
N ALA A 35 36.17 39.71 51.45
CA ALA A 35 36.67 38.39 51.83
C ALA A 35 35.80 37.24 51.29
N GLN A 36 36.45 36.13 50.90
CA GLN A 36 35.79 34.86 50.61
C GLN A 36 35.01 34.39 51.85
N PRO A 37 33.74 33.99 51.73
CA PRO A 37 33.09 33.25 52.81
C PRO A 37 33.75 31.87 52.91
N ALA A 38 34.17 31.50 54.11
CA ALA A 38 34.67 30.17 54.40
C ALA A 38 33.54 29.15 54.19
N VAL A 39 33.84 28.03 53.55
CA VAL A 39 32.95 26.86 53.44
C VAL A 39 32.45 26.52 54.85
N THR A 40 31.15 26.72 55.10
CA THR A 40 30.57 26.46 56.41
C THR A 40 30.28 24.96 56.55
N ALA A 41 30.14 24.48 57.79
CA ALA A 41 29.79 23.09 58.04
C ALA A 41 28.45 22.70 57.40
N GLU A 42 27.55 23.67 57.20
CA GLU A 42 26.24 23.50 56.56
C GLU A 42 26.34 23.21 55.07
N ASP A 43 27.28 23.84 54.35
CA ASP A 43 27.54 23.56 52.93
C ASP A 43 28.07 22.13 52.71
N VAL A 44 28.95 21.66 53.61
CA VAL A 44 29.46 20.28 53.58
C VAL A 44 28.35 19.28 53.92
N GLN A 45 27.43 19.64 54.82
CA GLN A 45 26.27 18.80 55.16
C GLN A 45 25.31 18.68 53.96
N SER A 46 24.99 19.78 53.28
CA SER A 46 24.10 19.76 52.11
C SER A 46 24.65 18.96 50.92
N LEU A 47 25.97 18.99 50.70
CA LEU A 47 26.65 18.16 49.69
C LEU A 47 26.62 16.68 50.04
N ARG A 48 26.74 16.33 51.33
CA ARG A 48 26.59 14.93 51.80
C ARG A 48 25.15 14.43 51.64
N ASP A 49 24.17 15.28 51.92
CA ASP A 49 22.75 14.95 51.75
C ASP A 49 22.39 14.79 50.27
N ALA A 50 22.94 15.64 49.39
CA ALA A 50 22.76 15.53 47.94
C ALA A 50 23.40 14.26 47.36
N LEU A 51 24.60 13.88 47.83
CA LEU A 51 25.25 12.63 47.44
C LEU A 51 24.47 11.40 47.92
N ALA A 52 23.91 11.45 49.14
CA ALA A 52 23.06 10.38 49.66
C ALA A 52 21.77 10.23 48.84
N ALA A 53 21.13 11.34 48.45
CA ALA A 53 19.95 11.33 47.58
C ALA A 53 20.27 10.78 46.17
N GLN A 54 21.42 11.14 45.61
CA GLN A 54 21.88 10.63 44.33
C GLN A 54 22.14 9.11 44.37
N GLN A 55 22.68 8.62 45.48
CA GLN A 55 22.96 7.20 45.68
C GLN A 55 21.66 6.37 45.76
N GLN A 56 20.62 6.89 46.42
CA GLN A 56 19.29 6.28 46.44
C GLN A 56 18.62 6.25 45.05
N GLN A 57 18.84 7.27 44.22
CA GLN A 57 18.30 7.32 42.86
C GLN A 57 18.96 6.27 41.95
N ILE A 58 20.27 6.04 42.11
CA ILE A 58 21.01 5.00 41.40
C ILE A 58 20.53 3.60 41.81
N GLU A 59 20.21 3.38 43.09
CA GLU A 59 19.67 2.09 43.56
C GLU A 59 18.27 1.81 42.98
N ARG A 60 17.40 2.81 42.90
CA ARG A 60 16.09 2.68 42.24
C ARG A 60 16.22 2.36 40.75
N LEU A 61 17.15 3.02 40.04
CA LEU A 61 17.40 2.74 38.63
C LEU A 61 17.93 1.32 38.40
N LYS A 62 18.80 0.82 39.30
CA LYS A 62 19.26 -0.58 39.26
C LYS A 62 18.11 -1.56 39.47
N GLN A 63 17.21 -1.30 40.40
CA GLN A 63 16.02 -2.14 40.61
C GLN A 63 15.08 -2.15 39.40
N GLN A 64 14.85 -1.00 38.75
CA GLN A 64 14.04 -0.93 37.53
C GLN A 64 14.66 -1.69 36.35
N LEU A 65 15.99 -1.60 36.17
CA LEU A 65 16.69 -2.37 35.14
C LEU A 65 16.58 -3.88 35.40
N GLN A 66 16.70 -4.31 36.64
CA GLN A 66 16.61 -5.73 37.00
C GLN A 66 15.20 -6.29 36.78
N GLN A 67 14.15 -5.51 37.08
CA GLN A 67 12.77 -5.87 36.74
C GLN A 67 12.54 -5.94 35.23
N ARG A 68 13.12 -5.00 34.47
CA ARG A 68 13.01 -4.99 33.00
C ARG A 68 13.69 -6.20 32.37
N ASP A 69 14.87 -6.59 32.86
CA ASP A 69 15.60 -7.75 32.34
C ASP A 69 14.87 -9.07 32.65
N GLN A 70 14.23 -9.19 33.82
CA GLN A 70 13.37 -10.33 34.14
C GLN A 70 12.13 -10.41 33.23
N SER A 71 11.49 -9.26 32.96
CA SER A 71 10.36 -9.19 32.02
C SER A 71 10.78 -9.60 30.61
N TRP A 72 11.99 -9.21 30.19
CA TRP A 72 12.52 -9.53 28.86
C TRP A 72 12.79 -11.03 28.69
N GLN A 73 13.31 -11.69 29.72
CA GLN A 73 13.50 -13.15 29.71
C GLN A 73 12.16 -13.90 29.64
N GLN A 74 11.13 -13.43 30.36
CA GLN A 74 9.79 -14.01 30.31
C GLN A 74 9.15 -13.85 28.93
N THR A 75 9.29 -12.68 28.31
CA THR A 75 8.82 -12.43 26.93
C THR A 75 9.56 -13.30 25.91
N GLN A 76 10.86 -13.53 26.09
CA GLN A 76 11.64 -14.40 25.21
C GLN A 76 11.19 -15.87 25.30
N GLN A 77 10.86 -16.36 26.49
CA GLN A 77 10.28 -17.70 26.68
C GLN A 77 8.88 -17.83 26.07
N GLN A 78 8.03 -16.80 26.19
CA GLN A 78 6.72 -16.78 25.54
C GLN A 78 6.84 -16.76 24.01
N LEU A 79 7.83 -16.05 23.46
CA LEU A 79 8.10 -16.03 22.02
C LEU A 79 8.49 -17.42 21.50
N GLN A 80 9.31 -18.14 22.27
CA GLN A 80 9.78 -19.48 21.91
C GLN A 80 8.65 -20.53 22.01
N GLN A 81 7.77 -20.42 23.00
CA GLN A 81 6.55 -21.22 23.09
C GLN A 81 5.56 -20.91 21.96
N ALA A 82 5.39 -19.65 21.57
CA ALA A 82 4.57 -19.25 20.43
C ALA A 82 5.13 -19.77 19.09
N GLN A 83 6.46 -19.78 18.93
CA GLN A 83 7.13 -20.38 17.76
C GLN A 83 6.94 -21.90 17.71
N THR A 84 6.97 -22.57 18.87
CA THR A 84 6.77 -24.03 18.96
C THR A 84 5.30 -24.39 18.66
N ALA A 85 4.35 -23.61 19.20
CA ALA A 85 2.92 -23.75 18.90
C ALA A 85 2.59 -23.45 17.43
N ALA A 86 3.26 -22.47 16.82
CA ALA A 86 3.14 -22.19 15.39
C ALA A 86 3.68 -23.34 14.54
N THR A 87 4.80 -23.94 14.94
CA THR A 87 5.40 -25.10 14.25
C THR A 87 4.52 -26.35 14.40
N GLU A 88 3.95 -26.59 15.58
CA GLU A 88 2.98 -27.67 15.82
C GLU A 88 1.66 -27.44 15.06
N ALA A 89 1.19 -26.20 14.94
CA ALA A 89 0.03 -25.85 14.11
C ALA A 89 0.34 -26.05 12.62
N GLN A 90 1.56 -25.76 12.16
CA GLN A 90 2.01 -26.02 10.80
C GLN A 90 2.15 -27.52 10.50
N GLN A 91 2.60 -28.32 11.48
CA GLN A 91 2.66 -29.78 11.38
C GLN A 91 1.28 -30.43 11.47
N LYS A 92 0.37 -29.89 12.28
CA LYS A 92 -1.04 -30.32 12.30
C LYS A 92 -1.76 -29.95 11.00
N ALA A 93 -1.52 -28.77 10.43
CA ALA A 93 -2.02 -28.40 9.11
C ALA A 93 -1.46 -29.30 7.99
N ALA A 94 -0.18 -29.69 8.07
CA ALA A 94 0.40 -30.69 7.17
C ALA A 94 -0.22 -32.10 7.35
N SER A 95 -0.61 -32.47 8.57
CA SER A 95 -1.29 -33.75 8.83
C SER A 95 -2.75 -33.78 8.37
N VAL A 96 -3.42 -32.62 8.29
CA VAL A 96 -4.78 -32.47 7.72
C VAL A 96 -4.76 -32.52 6.19
N GLN A 97 -3.64 -32.15 5.55
CA GLN A 97 -3.38 -32.42 4.12
C GLN A 97 -3.20 -33.93 3.82
N THR A 98 -3.04 -34.77 4.84
CA THR A 98 -2.83 -36.23 4.70
C THR A 98 -4.14 -37.04 4.84
N ALA A 99 -5.29 -36.38 4.81
CA ALA A 99 -6.62 -37.00 4.82
C ALA A 99 -7.45 -36.61 3.58
N SER A 100 -6.84 -36.67 2.39
CA SER A 100 -7.56 -36.82 1.12
C SER A 100 -6.81 -37.81 0.24
N THR A 101 -7.29 -39.06 0.26
CA THR A 101 -6.63 -40.23 -0.31
C THR A 101 -6.93 -40.38 -1.81
N GLU A 102 -6.58 -39.38 -2.63
CA GLU A 102 -6.64 -39.51 -4.10
C GLU A 102 -5.65 -38.63 -4.91
N GLU A 103 -4.77 -37.84 -4.27
CA GLU A 103 -3.77 -36.99 -4.96
C GLU A 103 -2.30 -37.31 -4.58
N LYS A 104 -1.95 -38.59 -4.43
CA LYS A 104 -0.54 -39.00 -4.18
C LYS A 104 0.32 -39.18 -5.45
N ASP A 105 -0.28 -39.20 -6.63
CA ASP A 105 0.47 -39.45 -7.88
C ASP A 105 1.09 -38.19 -8.50
N SER A 106 0.61 -36.99 -8.16
CA SER A 106 1.11 -35.71 -8.71
C SER A 106 2.24 -35.11 -7.88
N VAL A 107 2.18 -35.20 -6.54
CA VAL A 107 3.19 -34.65 -5.63
C VAL A 107 4.45 -35.52 -5.55
N ALA A 108 4.31 -36.84 -5.69
CA ALA A 108 5.46 -37.75 -5.81
C ALA A 108 6.24 -37.53 -7.12
N LYS A 109 5.53 -37.20 -8.22
CA LYS A 109 6.17 -36.82 -9.51
C LYS A 109 6.94 -35.50 -9.41
N LEU A 110 6.36 -34.47 -8.78
CA LEU A 110 7.02 -33.17 -8.62
C LEU A 110 8.27 -33.23 -7.71
N SER A 111 8.26 -34.06 -6.67
CA SER A 111 9.45 -34.28 -5.81
C SER A 111 10.54 -35.07 -6.52
N SER A 112 10.18 -36.01 -7.39
CA SER A 112 11.13 -36.75 -8.24
C SER A 112 11.77 -35.82 -9.27
N ASP A 113 10.95 -34.97 -9.92
CA ASP A 113 11.41 -34.04 -10.95
C ASP A 113 12.36 -32.97 -10.38
N MET A 114 12.15 -32.51 -9.13
CA MET A 114 13.04 -31.54 -8.49
C MET A 114 14.36 -32.15 -7.99
N ALA A 115 14.37 -33.44 -7.62
CA ALA A 115 15.59 -34.18 -7.33
C ALA A 115 16.41 -34.45 -8.59
N ASP A 116 15.75 -34.74 -9.72
CA ASP A 116 16.39 -34.90 -11.03
C ASP A 116 16.97 -33.57 -11.53
N VAL A 117 16.27 -32.45 -11.34
CA VAL A 117 16.79 -31.11 -11.71
C VAL A 117 18.03 -30.73 -10.89
N LYS A 118 18.04 -30.99 -9.57
CA LYS A 118 19.20 -30.68 -8.69
C LYS A 118 20.41 -31.55 -8.98
N THR A 119 20.19 -32.81 -9.36
CA THR A 119 21.25 -33.75 -9.74
C THR A 119 21.79 -33.43 -11.14
N THR A 120 20.92 -32.98 -12.05
CA THR A 120 21.24 -32.58 -13.43
C THR A 120 21.95 -31.22 -13.52
N LEU A 121 21.71 -30.29 -12.58
CA LEU A 121 22.42 -29.01 -12.50
C LEU A 121 23.82 -29.11 -11.86
N THR A 122 24.06 -30.15 -11.05
CA THR A 122 25.34 -30.30 -10.34
C THR A 122 26.36 -31.14 -11.10
N ASN A 123 25.93 -32.03 -12.01
CA ASN A 123 26.80 -33.05 -12.62
C ASN A 123 26.95 -33.02 -14.15
N THR A 124 26.59 -31.96 -14.87
CA THR A 124 26.74 -31.97 -16.34
C THR A 124 27.43 -30.73 -16.87
N ALA A 125 28.75 -30.79 -16.84
CA ALA A 125 29.60 -30.09 -17.78
C ALA A 125 29.76 -30.96 -19.04
N VAL A 126 29.49 -30.35 -20.20
CA VAL A 126 29.88 -30.75 -21.56
C VAL A 126 29.08 -31.89 -22.24
N GLY A 127 28.09 -31.49 -23.05
CA GLY A 127 27.46 -32.31 -24.09
C GLY A 127 26.37 -31.52 -24.84
N THR A 128 26.57 -31.25 -26.14
CA THR A 128 25.69 -30.41 -26.98
C THR A 128 24.27 -30.97 -27.20
N GLN A 129 24.05 -32.26 -26.94
CA GLN A 129 22.72 -32.89 -26.99
C GLN A 129 21.87 -32.62 -25.73
N ASP A 130 22.49 -32.46 -24.57
CA ASP A 130 21.78 -32.16 -23.32
C ASP A 130 21.34 -30.69 -23.29
N GLU A 131 22.09 -29.79 -23.93
CA GLU A 131 21.63 -28.41 -24.17
C GLU A 131 20.36 -28.38 -25.04
N GLN A 132 20.28 -29.16 -26.11
CA GLN A 132 19.06 -29.22 -26.94
C GLN A 132 17.85 -29.78 -26.18
N LYS A 133 18.02 -30.84 -25.39
CA LYS A 133 16.91 -31.37 -24.57
C LYS A 133 16.50 -30.41 -23.45
N ARG A 134 17.46 -29.73 -22.81
CA ARG A 134 17.17 -28.67 -21.83
C ARG A 134 16.48 -27.50 -22.48
N VAL A 135 16.92 -27.05 -23.66
CA VAL A 135 16.29 -25.98 -24.42
C VAL A 135 14.87 -26.38 -24.83
N SER A 136 14.63 -27.60 -25.30
CA SER A 136 13.27 -28.07 -25.64
C SER A 136 12.38 -28.29 -24.40
N ALA A 137 12.92 -28.75 -23.28
CA ALA A 137 12.17 -28.84 -22.02
C ALA A 137 11.86 -27.45 -21.44
N LEU A 138 12.81 -26.52 -21.54
CA LEU A 138 12.63 -25.11 -21.19
C LEU A 138 11.63 -24.45 -22.14
N GLU A 139 11.66 -24.73 -23.45
CA GLU A 139 10.66 -24.28 -24.44
C GLU A 139 9.27 -24.87 -24.15
N GLY A 140 9.19 -26.12 -23.70
CA GLY A 140 7.94 -26.75 -23.27
C GLY A 140 7.36 -26.14 -21.98
N LEU A 141 8.22 -25.84 -21.00
CA LEU A 141 7.86 -25.12 -19.77
C LEU A 141 7.50 -23.66 -20.05
N LEU A 142 8.27 -22.95 -20.87
CA LEU A 142 8.03 -21.56 -21.30
C LEU A 142 6.81 -21.43 -22.23
N GLY A 143 6.46 -22.51 -22.94
CA GLY A 143 5.25 -22.58 -23.77
C GLY A 143 3.96 -22.74 -22.97
N ARG A 144 4.04 -23.33 -21.75
CA ARG A 144 2.89 -23.51 -20.85
C ARG A 144 2.83 -22.47 -19.74
N PHE A 145 3.98 -21.99 -19.28
CA PHE A 145 4.13 -21.03 -18.19
C PHE A 145 4.82 -19.76 -18.71
N ARG A 146 4.16 -18.63 -18.52
CA ARG A 146 4.66 -17.29 -18.75
C ARG A 146 5.21 -16.73 -17.45
N PHE A 147 6.48 -16.37 -17.48
CA PHE A 147 7.10 -15.56 -16.44
C PHE A 147 6.88 -14.09 -16.76
N ASN A 148 6.50 -13.30 -15.78
CA ASN A 148 6.39 -11.85 -15.93
C ASN A 148 6.79 -11.14 -14.64
N GLY A 149 7.04 -9.84 -14.72
CA GLY A 149 7.32 -9.05 -13.54
C GLY A 149 7.76 -7.65 -13.86
N ASP A 150 8.07 -6.89 -12.81
CA ASP A 150 8.67 -5.59 -12.97
C ASP A 150 9.55 -5.21 -11.78
N VAL A 151 10.52 -4.37 -12.09
CA VAL A 151 11.30 -3.61 -11.10
C VAL A 151 11.03 -2.14 -11.34
N ARG A 152 10.70 -1.43 -10.28
CA ARG A 152 10.46 0.01 -10.33
C ARG A 152 11.32 0.72 -9.31
N ILE A 153 11.98 1.77 -9.78
CA ILE A 153 12.69 2.74 -8.93
C ILE A 153 11.87 4.01 -8.94
N ARG A 154 11.54 4.51 -7.76
CA ARG A 154 10.74 5.71 -7.58
C ARG A 154 11.47 6.74 -6.72
N GLY A 155 11.57 7.96 -7.22
CA GLY A 155 11.91 9.13 -6.42
C GLY A 155 10.64 9.95 -6.14
N GLU A 156 10.39 10.28 -4.89
CA GLU A 156 9.23 11.08 -4.49
C GLU A 156 9.65 12.30 -3.68
N ASN A 157 8.97 13.43 -3.89
CA ASN A 157 9.16 14.63 -3.09
C ASN A 157 7.80 15.11 -2.58
N PHE A 158 7.71 15.41 -1.30
CA PHE A 158 6.54 15.96 -0.64
C PHE A 158 6.85 17.42 -0.30
N PHE A 159 6.11 18.34 -0.90
CA PHE A 159 6.24 19.77 -0.66
C PHE A 159 5.22 20.18 0.38
N GLN A 160 5.70 20.39 1.60
CA GLN A 160 4.90 20.57 2.80
C GLN A 160 5.09 21.99 3.30
N SER A 161 4.53 22.98 2.58
CA SER A 161 4.59 24.39 2.94
C SER A 161 3.66 24.72 4.12
N ALA A 162 3.85 24.07 5.25
CA ALA A 162 3.04 24.20 6.45
C ALA A 162 3.93 24.33 7.71
N PRO A 163 3.58 25.20 8.68
CA PRO A 163 4.36 25.39 9.90
C PRO A 163 4.63 24.07 10.64
N GLY A 164 5.91 23.78 10.91
CA GLY A 164 6.33 22.55 11.59
C GLY A 164 6.57 21.35 10.67
N PHE A 165 6.39 21.50 9.35
CA PHE A 165 6.75 20.50 8.35
C PHE A 165 7.87 20.96 7.43
N PHE A 166 8.73 20.00 7.08
CA PHE A 166 9.78 20.19 6.08
C PHE A 166 9.45 19.36 4.85
N ASP A 167 9.95 19.81 3.70
CA ASP A 167 9.91 19.02 2.48
C ASP A 167 10.58 17.66 2.72
N ARG A 168 9.94 16.59 2.26
CA ARG A 168 10.42 15.22 2.45
C ARG A 168 10.73 14.61 1.11
N ASN A 169 11.93 14.08 0.96
CA ASN A 169 12.34 13.33 -0.22
C ASN A 169 12.46 11.85 0.13
N ARG A 170 11.94 10.98 -0.74
CA ARG A 170 11.84 9.54 -0.48
C ARG A 170 12.24 8.75 -1.72
N GLY A 171 13.21 7.85 -1.57
CA GLY A 171 13.47 6.80 -2.54
C GLY A 171 12.64 5.56 -2.22
N ARG A 172 12.03 4.95 -3.23
CA ARG A 172 11.31 3.66 -3.10
C ARG A 172 11.73 2.71 -4.19
N ILE A 173 11.61 1.43 -3.88
CA ILE A 173 11.77 0.33 -4.83
C ILE A 173 10.53 -0.55 -4.81
N ARG A 174 10.22 -1.13 -5.96
CA ARG A 174 9.31 -2.26 -6.11
C ARG A 174 10.00 -3.36 -6.91
N ALA A 175 9.82 -4.59 -6.47
CA ALA A 175 10.19 -5.79 -7.22
C ALA A 175 9.00 -6.74 -7.23
N ARG A 176 8.56 -7.16 -8.41
CA ARG A 176 7.48 -8.13 -8.62
C ARG A 176 7.94 -9.23 -9.56
N PHE A 177 7.52 -10.45 -9.25
CA PHE A 177 7.77 -11.63 -10.06
C PHE A 177 6.54 -12.52 -10.07
N GLY A 178 6.09 -12.94 -11.25
CA GLY A 178 4.92 -13.75 -11.47
C GLY A 178 5.19 -14.92 -12.40
N VAL A 179 4.51 -16.03 -12.11
CA VAL A 179 4.42 -17.20 -12.97
C VAL A 179 2.95 -17.48 -13.21
N GLU A 180 2.54 -17.50 -14.47
CA GLU A 180 1.18 -17.84 -14.87
C GLU A 180 1.24 -18.94 -15.92
N GLY A 181 0.39 -19.96 -15.84
CA GLY A 181 0.37 -21.00 -16.85
C GLY A 181 -0.92 -21.77 -16.95
N LYS A 182 -1.04 -22.48 -18.07
CA LYS A 182 -2.15 -23.42 -18.29
C LYS A 182 -1.93 -24.67 -17.43
N LEU A 183 -2.82 -24.88 -16.45
CA LEU A 183 -2.85 -26.08 -15.62
C LEU A 183 -3.50 -27.25 -16.38
N SER A 184 -4.50 -26.93 -17.20
CA SER A 184 -5.12 -27.83 -18.19
C SER A 184 -5.73 -27.01 -19.33
N GLU A 185 -6.50 -27.63 -20.23
CA GLU A 185 -7.17 -26.92 -21.33
C GLU A 185 -8.22 -25.90 -20.85
N ASP A 186 -8.87 -26.18 -19.71
CA ASP A 186 -9.90 -25.31 -19.13
C ASP A 186 -9.38 -24.46 -17.96
N PHE A 187 -8.19 -24.76 -17.40
CA PHE A 187 -7.69 -24.11 -16.19
C PHE A 187 -6.38 -23.36 -16.40
N VAL A 188 -6.34 -22.12 -15.90
CA VAL A 188 -5.14 -21.29 -15.79
C VAL A 188 -4.86 -21.00 -14.33
N GLY A 189 -3.60 -21.05 -13.91
CA GLY A 189 -3.18 -20.72 -12.56
C GLY A 189 -2.10 -19.65 -12.57
N GLY A 190 -2.01 -18.87 -11.50
CA GLY A 190 -1.00 -17.84 -11.34
C GLY A 190 -0.51 -17.70 -9.90
N LEU A 191 0.79 -17.50 -9.74
CA LEU A 191 1.45 -17.16 -8.47
C LEU A 191 2.34 -15.95 -8.70
N TYR A 192 2.16 -14.91 -7.87
CA TYR A 192 2.92 -13.66 -7.94
C TYR A 192 3.47 -13.31 -6.57
N LEU A 193 4.71 -12.82 -6.56
CA LEU A 193 5.42 -12.30 -5.41
C LEU A 193 5.67 -10.81 -5.61
N ALA A 194 5.59 -10.03 -4.53
CA ALA A 194 5.88 -8.60 -4.55
C ALA A 194 6.60 -8.14 -3.28
N SER A 195 7.50 -7.18 -3.43
CA SER A 195 8.03 -6.39 -2.32
C SER A 195 6.96 -5.48 -1.72
N GLY A 196 7.10 -5.12 -0.45
CA GLY A 196 6.18 -4.20 0.22
C GLY A 196 6.05 -4.54 1.69
N SER A 197 5.35 -3.68 2.44
CA SER A 197 4.85 -4.05 3.76
C SER A 197 3.82 -5.16 3.59
N LEU A 198 3.89 -6.22 4.40
CA LEU A 198 2.95 -7.35 4.27
C LEU A 198 1.57 -7.00 4.83
N GLY A 199 1.44 -5.91 5.59
CA GLY A 199 0.17 -5.39 6.11
C GLY A 199 -0.41 -4.23 5.31
N ASP A 200 0.22 -3.84 4.19
CA ASP A 200 -0.25 -2.76 3.32
C ASP A 200 -0.73 -3.31 1.96
N PRO A 201 -2.03 -3.58 1.80
CA PRO A 201 -2.50 -4.19 0.57
C PRO A 201 -2.62 -3.18 -0.58
N THR A 202 -2.50 -1.87 -0.33
CA THR A 202 -2.62 -0.82 -1.35
C THR A 202 -1.26 -0.37 -1.90
N THR A 203 -0.14 -0.99 -1.49
CA THR A 203 1.15 -0.68 -2.10
C THR A 203 2.14 -1.83 -2.09
N THR A 204 2.75 -2.09 -3.24
CA THR A 204 3.91 -3.01 -3.34
C THR A 204 5.24 -2.28 -3.50
N ASN A 205 5.36 -1.07 -2.94
CA ASN A 205 6.61 -0.31 -2.90
C ASN A 205 7.17 -0.30 -1.48
N THR A 206 8.47 -0.52 -1.33
CA THR A 206 9.18 -0.39 -0.06
C THR A 206 10.04 0.86 -0.06
N THR A 207 10.07 1.55 1.08
CA THR A 207 10.87 2.77 1.27
C THR A 207 12.35 2.45 1.58
N LEU A 208 13.27 3.14 0.90
CA LEU A 208 14.73 2.97 1.07
C LEU A 208 15.27 3.81 2.26
N THR A 209 14.78 3.55 3.47
CA THR A 209 15.12 4.35 4.67
C THR A 209 15.53 3.53 5.90
N ASN A 210 15.37 2.22 5.86
CA ASN A 210 15.50 1.36 7.05
C ASN A 210 16.93 0.90 7.27
N PHE A 211 17.91 1.82 7.37
CA PHE A 211 19.32 1.49 7.69
C PHE A 211 19.97 0.38 6.85
N PHE A 212 19.58 0.25 5.57
CA PHE A 212 19.99 -0.84 4.67
C PHE A 212 19.55 -2.25 5.09
N ASP A 213 18.51 -2.35 5.93
CA ASP A 213 17.86 -3.59 6.29
C ASP A 213 17.26 -4.30 5.07
N ARG A 214 17.06 -5.61 5.21
CA ARG A 214 16.40 -6.41 4.18
C ARG A 214 14.93 -6.02 4.05
N HIS A 215 14.45 -5.94 2.82
CA HIS A 215 13.04 -5.71 2.52
C HIS A 215 12.26 -7.02 2.44
N THR A 216 10.99 -6.96 2.83
CA THR A 216 10.06 -8.10 2.81
C THR A 216 9.51 -8.35 1.41
N ILE A 217 9.19 -9.62 1.14
CA ILE A 217 8.50 -10.08 -0.07
C ILE A 217 7.34 -10.96 0.40
N GLY A 218 6.14 -10.72 -0.15
CA GLY A 218 4.93 -11.49 0.14
C GLY A 218 4.30 -12.08 -1.12
N ILE A 219 3.29 -12.94 -0.92
CA ILE A 219 2.43 -13.42 -1.99
C ILE A 219 1.49 -12.28 -2.39
N ASP A 220 1.67 -11.77 -3.60
CA ASP A 220 0.86 -10.71 -4.19
C ASP A 220 -0.45 -11.28 -4.76
N ARG A 221 -0.35 -12.41 -5.48
CA ARG A 221 -1.48 -13.14 -6.06
C ARG A 221 -1.22 -14.64 -6.04
N GLY A 222 -2.30 -15.41 -5.89
CA GLY A 222 -2.33 -16.85 -5.92
C GLY A 222 -3.74 -17.28 -6.30
N TYR A 223 -3.97 -17.66 -7.55
CA TYR A 223 -5.31 -17.89 -8.07
C TYR A 223 -5.37 -19.00 -9.11
N VAL A 224 -6.59 -19.49 -9.32
CA VAL A 224 -6.97 -20.38 -10.41
C VAL A 224 -8.17 -19.79 -11.14
N THR A 225 -8.17 -19.84 -12.45
CA THR A 225 -9.27 -19.45 -13.32
C THR A 225 -9.71 -20.63 -14.18
N TYR A 226 -11.00 -20.95 -14.12
CA TYR A 226 -11.69 -21.89 -15.00
C TYR A 226 -12.33 -21.16 -16.18
N ASN A 227 -11.91 -21.49 -17.39
CA ASN A 227 -12.40 -20.99 -18.67
C ASN A 227 -12.79 -22.18 -19.56
N PRO A 228 -14.01 -22.73 -19.42
CA PRO A 228 -14.41 -23.92 -20.17
C PRO A 228 -14.35 -23.71 -21.68
N LEU A 229 -13.66 -24.60 -22.40
CA LEU A 229 -13.54 -24.54 -23.85
C LEU A 229 -14.90 -24.58 -24.58
N ALA A 230 -15.85 -25.35 -24.04
CA ALA A 230 -17.22 -25.48 -24.56
C ALA A 230 -18.08 -24.24 -24.30
N HIS A 231 -17.74 -23.43 -23.29
CA HIS A 231 -18.52 -22.27 -22.85
C HIS A 231 -17.61 -21.06 -22.66
N LYS A 232 -17.01 -20.59 -23.76
CA LYS A 232 -16.09 -19.42 -23.77
C LYS A 232 -16.67 -18.12 -23.21
N TRP A 233 -17.98 -18.06 -23.04
CA TRP A 233 -18.67 -16.94 -22.39
C TRP A 233 -18.53 -16.95 -20.87
N LEU A 234 -18.05 -18.04 -20.26
CA LEU A 234 -17.89 -18.19 -18.81
C LEU A 234 -16.42 -18.09 -18.40
N SER A 235 -16.16 -17.37 -17.31
CA SER A 235 -14.86 -17.36 -16.62
C SER A 235 -15.09 -17.31 -15.13
N LEU A 236 -14.54 -18.27 -14.38
CA LEU A 236 -14.65 -18.34 -12.92
C LEU A 236 -13.26 -18.25 -12.31
N THR A 237 -13.01 -17.29 -11.43
CA THR A 237 -11.70 -17.11 -10.76
C THR A 237 -11.87 -17.25 -9.25
N GLY A 238 -10.94 -17.95 -8.61
CA GLY A 238 -10.87 -18.08 -7.16
C GLY A 238 -9.44 -17.88 -6.63
N GLY A 239 -9.32 -17.31 -5.43
CA GLY A 239 -8.04 -17.05 -4.75
C GLY A 239 -7.75 -15.55 -4.60
N LYS A 240 -6.46 -15.18 -4.59
CA LYS A 240 -6.01 -13.78 -4.62
C LYS A 240 -5.62 -13.41 -6.05
N PHE A 241 -6.37 -12.52 -6.67
CA PHE A 241 -6.28 -12.27 -8.12
C PHE A 241 -6.26 -10.77 -8.46
N ALA A 242 -5.87 -10.45 -9.68
CA ALA A 242 -6.02 -9.10 -10.21
C ALA A 242 -7.49 -8.82 -10.55
N TYR A 243 -7.93 -7.55 -10.47
CA TYR A 243 -9.29 -7.15 -10.80
C TYR A 243 -9.79 -7.73 -12.13
N THR A 244 -10.95 -8.39 -12.09
CA THR A 244 -11.62 -8.98 -13.26
C THR A 244 -12.75 -8.09 -13.81
N TRP A 245 -13.01 -6.97 -13.14
CA TRP A 245 -13.99 -5.93 -13.45
C TRP A 245 -13.33 -4.55 -13.63
N LEU A 246 -14.06 -3.60 -14.22
CA LEU A 246 -13.60 -2.22 -14.36
C LEU A 246 -13.73 -1.49 -13.02
N ARG A 247 -12.71 -0.75 -12.59
CA ARG A 247 -12.75 0.08 -11.39
C ARG A 247 -11.81 1.26 -11.56
N THR A 248 -11.89 2.25 -10.68
CA THR A 248 -10.86 3.29 -10.57
C THR A 248 -10.18 3.26 -9.19
N PRO A 249 -9.08 4.01 -9.01
CA PRO A 249 -8.45 4.20 -7.70
C PRO A 249 -9.32 4.87 -6.64
N GLN A 250 -10.45 5.48 -7.00
CA GLN A 250 -11.36 6.08 -6.01
C GLN A 250 -12.09 5.00 -5.19
N THR A 251 -12.49 3.88 -5.80
CA THR A 251 -13.10 2.75 -5.09
C THR A 251 -12.06 1.80 -4.50
N PHE A 252 -11.03 1.46 -5.29
CA PHE A 252 -10.01 0.49 -4.91
C PHE A 252 -8.65 0.84 -5.54
N ASP A 253 -7.57 0.76 -4.76
CA ASP A 253 -6.20 1.07 -5.20
C ASP A 253 -5.73 0.20 -6.39
N ASN A 254 -4.75 0.70 -7.16
CA ASN A 254 -4.14 -0.02 -8.27
C ASN A 254 -3.30 -1.24 -7.90
N ASP A 255 -2.73 -1.24 -6.70
CA ASP A 255 -1.86 -2.30 -6.22
C ASP A 255 -2.60 -3.31 -5.34
N LEU A 256 -3.88 -3.05 -5.02
CA LEU A 256 -4.73 -3.97 -4.27
C LEU A 256 -5.15 -5.16 -5.15
N ASN A 257 -4.99 -6.37 -4.61
CA ASN A 257 -5.43 -7.60 -5.24
C ASN A 257 -6.54 -8.24 -4.38
N PRO A 258 -7.79 -8.29 -4.86
CA PRO A 258 -8.90 -8.90 -4.15
C PRO A 258 -8.67 -10.39 -3.85
N GLU A 259 -9.31 -10.86 -2.78
CA GLU A 259 -9.34 -12.27 -2.37
C GLU A 259 -10.78 -12.76 -2.37
N GLY A 260 -11.03 -13.96 -2.91
CA GLY A 260 -12.36 -14.57 -2.92
C GLY A 260 -12.69 -15.23 -4.25
N PHE A 261 -13.86 -14.90 -4.80
CA PHE A 261 -14.38 -15.46 -6.05
C PHE A 261 -14.90 -14.38 -7.00
N SER A 262 -14.73 -14.61 -8.29
CA SER A 262 -15.30 -13.79 -9.36
C SER A 262 -15.84 -14.65 -10.49
N GLU A 263 -17.11 -14.43 -10.85
CA GLU A 263 -17.80 -15.13 -11.91
C GLU A 263 -18.17 -14.16 -13.02
N LYS A 264 -17.58 -14.34 -14.20
CA LYS A 264 -17.77 -13.47 -15.35
C LYS A 264 -18.49 -14.20 -16.48
N LEU A 265 -19.54 -13.56 -16.98
CA LEU A 265 -20.26 -13.89 -18.19
C LEU A 265 -19.94 -12.83 -19.25
N SER A 266 -19.46 -13.21 -20.43
CA SER A 266 -19.10 -12.24 -21.48
C SER A 266 -19.42 -12.76 -22.87
N TRP A 267 -20.05 -11.91 -23.67
CA TRP A 267 -20.42 -12.22 -25.05
C TRP A 267 -19.87 -11.15 -25.99
N ASP A 268 -19.13 -11.60 -26.99
CA ASP A 268 -18.69 -10.77 -28.10
C ASP A 268 -19.73 -10.77 -29.22
N PHE A 269 -19.94 -9.60 -29.82
CA PHE A 269 -20.91 -9.39 -30.88
C PHE A 269 -20.23 -8.86 -32.13
N THR A 270 -20.70 -9.32 -33.29
CA THR A 270 -20.25 -8.84 -34.60
C THR A 270 -21.00 -7.59 -35.07
N THR A 271 -21.95 -7.08 -34.27
CA THR A 271 -22.77 -5.92 -34.65
C THR A 271 -21.90 -4.65 -34.82
N PRO A 272 -22.34 -3.66 -35.62
CA PRO A 272 -21.52 -2.47 -35.89
C PRO A 272 -21.15 -1.68 -34.62
N ILE A 273 -22.10 -1.53 -33.68
CA ILE A 273 -21.96 -0.68 -32.50
C ILE A 273 -21.59 -1.49 -31.25
N VAL A 274 -22.39 -2.49 -30.87
CA VAL A 274 -22.14 -3.28 -29.66
C VAL A 274 -21.10 -4.35 -29.98
N LYS A 275 -19.96 -4.31 -29.29
CA LYS A 275 -18.84 -5.26 -29.49
C LYS A 275 -18.76 -6.30 -28.40
N ASN A 276 -19.08 -5.95 -27.17
CA ASN A 276 -19.08 -6.87 -26.05
C ASN A 276 -20.10 -6.44 -25.01
N VAL A 277 -20.72 -7.41 -24.33
CA VAL A 277 -21.45 -7.20 -23.08
C VAL A 277 -20.92 -8.21 -22.06
N SER A 278 -20.70 -7.76 -20.83
CA SER A 278 -20.25 -8.62 -19.74
C SER A 278 -20.96 -8.31 -18.43
N PHE A 279 -21.12 -9.37 -17.64
CA PHE A 279 -21.62 -9.35 -16.28
C PHE A 279 -20.57 -10.04 -15.41
N THR A 280 -20.18 -9.42 -14.30
CA THR A 280 -19.21 -9.97 -13.36
C THR A 280 -19.84 -9.96 -11.98
N ALA A 281 -20.00 -11.13 -11.35
CA ALA A 281 -20.30 -11.25 -9.94
C ALA A 281 -19.00 -11.35 -9.13
N MET A 282 -19.05 -10.87 -7.89
CA MET A 282 -17.90 -10.73 -7.00
C MET A 282 -18.31 -11.16 -5.59
N GLN A 283 -17.52 -12.05 -4.99
CA GLN A 283 -17.66 -12.49 -3.60
C GLN A 283 -16.27 -12.40 -2.96
N LEU A 284 -15.97 -11.26 -2.34
CA LEU A 284 -14.64 -10.95 -1.84
C LEU A 284 -14.59 -11.22 -0.33
N LEU A 285 -13.62 -12.00 0.10
CA LEU A 285 -13.34 -12.33 1.48
C LEU A 285 -12.34 -11.32 2.02
N VAL A 286 -12.63 -10.74 3.19
CA VAL A 286 -11.84 -9.61 3.72
C VAL A 286 -11.19 -9.96 5.04
N ASN A 287 -11.98 -10.43 6.01
CA ASN A 287 -11.48 -10.74 7.34
C ASN A 287 -12.38 -11.75 8.05
N GLU A 288 -11.77 -12.80 8.59
CA GLU A 288 -12.43 -13.80 9.43
C GLU A 288 -12.25 -13.43 10.91
N ILE A 289 -13.31 -13.57 11.71
CA ILE A 289 -13.23 -13.36 13.15
C ILE A 289 -13.73 -14.57 13.94
N SER A 290 -12.95 -14.98 14.95
CA SER A 290 -13.29 -16.17 15.76
C SER A 290 -14.61 -16.06 16.55
N LYS A 291 -15.13 -14.85 16.75
CA LYS A 291 -16.38 -14.58 17.48
C LYS A 291 -17.14 -13.42 16.83
N GLY A 292 -18.04 -13.74 15.89
CA GLY A 292 -18.92 -12.78 15.23
C GLY A 292 -19.17 -13.16 13.77
N GLY A 293 -19.72 -12.23 12.99
CA GLY A 293 -19.85 -12.39 11.54
C GLY A 293 -18.60 -11.89 10.82
N ASP A 294 -18.12 -12.67 9.87
CA ASP A 294 -16.97 -12.31 9.03
C ASP A 294 -17.24 -11.09 8.16
N SER A 295 -16.16 -10.41 7.74
CA SER A 295 -16.25 -9.35 6.75
C SER A 295 -15.99 -9.86 5.35
N TYR A 296 -16.91 -9.47 4.47
CA TYR A 296 -16.88 -9.80 3.06
C TYR A 296 -17.57 -8.69 2.27
N ASN A 297 -17.19 -8.56 1.00
CA ASN A 297 -17.84 -7.69 0.03
C ASN A 297 -18.52 -8.57 -1.03
N ILE A 298 -19.78 -8.28 -1.34
CA ILE A 298 -20.51 -8.96 -2.40
C ILE A 298 -21.04 -7.95 -3.39
N GLY A 299 -20.94 -8.25 -4.69
CA GLY A 299 -21.39 -7.31 -5.70
C GLY A 299 -21.49 -7.87 -7.10
N GLY A 300 -21.89 -7.00 -8.00
CA GLY A 300 -21.97 -7.28 -9.43
C GLY A 300 -21.63 -6.05 -10.27
N GLN A 301 -21.10 -6.28 -11.47
CA GLN A 301 -20.87 -5.24 -12.46
C GLN A 301 -21.42 -5.67 -13.82
N VAL A 302 -22.14 -4.76 -14.48
CA VAL A 302 -22.46 -4.86 -15.90
C VAL A 302 -21.58 -3.89 -16.68
N SER A 303 -21.05 -4.32 -17.81
CA SER A 303 -20.26 -3.47 -18.71
C SER A 303 -20.54 -3.81 -20.17
N ALA A 304 -20.52 -2.79 -21.02
CA ALA A 304 -20.67 -2.97 -22.47
C ALA A 304 -19.55 -2.22 -23.20
N ARG A 305 -18.95 -2.83 -24.22
CA ARG A 305 -18.02 -2.17 -25.13
C ARG A 305 -18.75 -1.75 -26.39
N LEU A 306 -18.86 -0.45 -26.61
CA LEU A 306 -19.52 0.14 -27.76
C LEU A 306 -18.47 0.81 -28.66
N GLN A 307 -18.61 0.65 -29.98
CA GLN A 307 -17.73 1.26 -30.97
C GLN A 307 -18.54 2.08 -31.98
N MET A 308 -18.33 3.39 -31.99
CA MET A 308 -19.03 4.36 -32.82
C MET A 308 -18.00 5.17 -33.60
N GLY A 309 -17.66 4.70 -34.81
CA GLY A 309 -16.60 5.31 -35.62
C GLY A 309 -15.24 5.31 -34.89
N PRO A 310 -14.61 6.48 -34.66
CA PRO A 310 -13.34 6.58 -33.93
C PRO A 310 -13.49 6.42 -32.41
N LEU A 311 -14.69 6.55 -31.86
CA LEU A 311 -14.97 6.44 -30.44
C LEU A 311 -15.22 4.97 -30.04
N THR A 312 -14.45 4.48 -29.07
CA THR A 312 -14.77 3.29 -28.29
C THR A 312 -15.16 3.75 -26.90
N THR A 313 -16.34 3.39 -26.43
CA THR A 313 -16.82 3.70 -25.08
C THR A 313 -17.16 2.42 -24.33
N THR A 314 -16.81 2.37 -23.06
CA THR A 314 -17.07 1.26 -22.16
C THR A 314 -17.75 1.79 -20.91
N PRO A 315 -19.08 2.01 -20.93
CA PRO A 315 -19.84 2.21 -19.72
C PRO A 315 -19.81 0.93 -18.86
N SER A 316 -19.69 1.11 -17.56
CA SER A 316 -19.94 0.07 -16.57
C SER A 316 -20.72 0.64 -15.39
N PHE A 317 -21.58 -0.20 -14.84
CA PHE A 317 -22.27 0.09 -13.59
C PHE A 317 -22.05 -1.08 -12.64
N SER A 318 -21.62 -0.79 -11.42
CA SER A 318 -21.39 -1.78 -10.38
C SER A 318 -22.14 -1.46 -9.10
N VAL A 319 -22.54 -2.51 -8.40
CA VAL A 319 -23.10 -2.42 -7.05
C VAL A 319 -22.33 -3.38 -6.15
N MET A 320 -21.83 -2.89 -5.01
CA MET A 320 -21.01 -3.70 -4.10
C MET A 320 -21.32 -3.36 -2.64
N LYS A 321 -21.75 -4.35 -1.86
CA LYS A 321 -22.10 -4.20 -0.46
C LYS A 321 -21.03 -4.83 0.43
N TRP A 322 -20.54 -4.06 1.38
CA TRP A 322 -19.73 -4.56 2.49
C TRP A 322 -20.62 -5.07 3.61
N ASN A 323 -20.32 -6.26 4.10
CA ASN A 323 -20.92 -6.82 5.30
C ASN A 323 -19.87 -6.84 6.41
N ASN A 324 -20.31 -6.46 7.61
CA ASN A 324 -19.47 -6.35 8.82
C ASN A 324 -18.15 -5.58 8.61
N PRO A 325 -18.16 -4.39 7.97
CA PRO A 325 -16.93 -3.65 7.69
C PRO A 325 -16.20 -3.25 8.98
N ASP A 326 -16.90 -3.07 10.11
CA ASP A 326 -16.31 -2.70 11.40
C ASP A 326 -15.18 -3.65 11.85
N THR A 327 -15.19 -4.92 11.41
CA THR A 327 -14.11 -5.86 11.73
C THR A 327 -12.74 -5.42 11.17
N ILE A 328 -12.73 -4.60 10.11
CA ILE A 328 -11.51 -4.00 9.54
C ILE A 328 -10.90 -3.03 10.56
N LEU A 329 -11.72 -2.25 11.28
CA LEU A 329 -11.25 -1.37 12.37
C LEU A 329 -10.76 -2.15 13.59
N GLN A 330 -11.19 -3.39 13.74
CA GLN A 330 -10.89 -4.24 14.90
C GLN A 330 -9.78 -5.25 14.61
N ALA A 331 -9.28 -5.28 13.37
CA ALA A 331 -8.16 -6.12 12.99
C ALA A 331 -6.95 -5.78 13.87
N SER A 332 -6.19 -6.77 14.29
CA SER A 332 -5.01 -6.50 15.12
C SER A 332 -3.99 -5.66 14.34
N ALA A 333 -3.27 -4.78 15.05
CA ALA A 333 -2.14 -4.04 14.48
C ALA A 333 -1.06 -4.96 13.87
N PHE A 334 -1.00 -6.22 14.32
CA PHE A 334 -0.16 -7.25 13.73
C PHE A 334 -0.68 -7.69 12.34
N ALA A 335 -1.99 -7.86 12.19
CA ALA A 335 -2.63 -8.21 10.92
C ALA A 335 -2.48 -7.10 9.86
N THR A 336 -2.41 -5.84 10.28
CA THR A 336 -2.23 -4.68 9.38
C THR A 336 -0.78 -4.15 9.34
N GLN A 337 0.13 -4.78 10.07
CA GLN A 337 1.52 -4.33 10.27
C GLN A 337 1.63 -2.82 10.58
N ALA A 338 0.69 -2.31 11.37
CA ALA A 338 0.62 -0.88 11.71
C ALA A 338 1.87 -0.46 12.49
N THR A 339 2.67 0.42 11.90
CA THR A 339 3.96 0.89 12.45
C THR A 339 3.82 1.87 13.63
N THR A 340 2.59 2.23 14.01
CA THR A 340 2.31 3.19 15.09
C THR A 340 1.23 2.63 16.03
N THR A 341 1.62 1.91 17.08
CA THR A 341 0.65 1.45 18.09
C THR A 341 1.11 1.65 19.52
N THR A 342 0.53 2.68 20.13
CA THR A 342 -0.01 2.58 21.48
C THR A 342 -1.47 3.05 21.44
N GLY A 343 -2.42 2.11 21.48
CA GLY A 343 -3.82 2.35 21.88
C GLY A 343 -4.79 2.99 20.87
N GLY A 344 -4.59 2.86 19.55
CA GLY A 344 -5.52 3.43 18.56
C GLY A 344 -5.87 2.48 17.39
N LEU A 345 -6.75 2.94 16.49
CA LEU A 345 -7.23 2.21 15.31
C LEU A 345 -6.06 1.71 14.46
N PRO A 346 -6.10 0.45 14.00
CA PRO A 346 -5.09 -0.11 13.11
C PRO A 346 -5.16 0.59 11.76
N VAL A 347 -4.12 1.36 11.43
CA VAL A 347 -3.97 1.98 10.11
C VAL A 347 -3.03 1.08 9.29
N PRO A 348 -3.49 0.46 8.19
CA PRO A 348 -2.62 -0.33 7.32
C PRO A 348 -1.46 0.51 6.78
N GLY A 349 -0.27 -0.08 6.68
CA GLY A 349 0.81 0.49 5.88
C GLY A 349 2.02 1.12 6.55
N GLU A 350 3.00 1.46 5.69
CA GLU A 350 4.24 2.12 6.11
C GLU A 350 4.00 3.61 6.39
N GLY A 351 4.16 4.01 7.65
CA GLY A 351 4.20 5.41 8.05
C GLY A 351 3.09 5.83 9.02
N PRO A 352 3.22 7.03 9.60
CA PRO A 352 2.21 7.56 10.50
C PRO A 352 0.89 7.79 9.77
N GLY A 353 -0.20 7.20 10.25
CA GLY A 353 -1.54 7.63 9.86
C GLY A 353 -1.72 9.08 10.32
N CYS A 354 -1.85 10.02 9.38
CA CYS A 354 -1.83 11.45 9.68
C CYS A 354 -3.21 12.04 10.04
N ALA A 355 -4.24 11.20 10.09
CA ALA A 355 -5.58 11.61 10.50
C ALA A 355 -5.61 11.79 12.03
N THR A 356 -6.32 12.82 12.50
CA THR A 356 -6.55 13.06 13.93
C THR A 356 -8.02 12.89 14.28
N GLY A 357 -8.30 12.21 15.37
CA GLY A 357 -9.64 12.13 15.96
C GLY A 357 -9.81 10.93 16.88
N ALA A 358 -11.04 10.71 17.34
CA ALA A 358 -11.35 9.75 18.39
C ALA A 358 -10.90 8.33 18.01
N GLY A 359 -10.05 7.74 18.84
CA GLY A 359 -9.55 6.38 18.64
C GLY A 359 -8.34 6.26 17.71
N LEU A 360 -7.85 7.32 17.07
CA LEU A 360 -6.61 7.26 16.27
C LEU A 360 -5.36 7.43 17.17
N PRO A 361 -4.22 6.75 16.86
CA PRO A 361 -2.97 7.00 17.57
C PRO A 361 -2.55 8.47 17.47
N VAL A 362 -2.05 9.06 18.57
CA VAL A 362 -1.46 10.41 18.53
C VAL A 362 -0.08 10.31 17.88
N VAL A 363 -0.07 10.33 16.57
CA VAL A 363 1.15 10.53 15.78
C VAL A 363 1.23 12.02 15.46
N PRO A 364 2.41 12.66 15.41
CA PRO A 364 2.49 14.07 15.03
C PRO A 364 1.66 14.30 13.78
N PRO A 365 0.90 15.42 13.67
CA PRO A 365 0.23 15.71 12.41
C PRO A 365 1.28 15.56 11.32
N CYS A 366 0.91 15.02 10.17
CA CYS A 366 1.76 15.03 9.00
C CYS A 366 0.95 15.54 7.83
N ALA A 367 1.58 16.36 6.99
CA ALA A 367 0.89 17.00 5.90
C ALA A 367 0.48 16.02 4.79
N PHE A 368 0.85 14.73 4.85
CA PHE A 368 0.44 13.71 3.87
C PHE A 368 0.15 12.39 4.56
N GLY A 369 -1.12 11.93 4.51
CA GLY A 369 -1.58 10.71 5.16
C GLY A 369 -2.31 9.75 4.21
N PRO A 370 -1.69 9.29 3.11
CA PRO A 370 -2.35 8.47 2.09
C PRO A 370 -2.90 7.13 2.59
N ASN A 371 -2.33 6.59 3.67
CA ASN A 371 -2.77 5.31 4.23
C ASN A 371 -3.62 5.49 5.49
N GLY A 372 -3.96 6.74 5.88
CA GLY A 372 -4.70 7.03 7.11
C GLY A 372 -6.14 6.53 7.12
N MET A 373 -6.76 6.44 8.29
CA MET A 373 -8.20 6.20 8.40
C MET A 373 -8.94 7.55 8.40
N THR A 374 -9.57 7.91 7.28
CA THR A 374 -10.32 9.17 7.12
C THR A 374 -11.83 9.01 7.27
N ASN A 375 -12.37 7.79 7.17
CA ASN A 375 -13.78 7.52 7.41
C ASN A 375 -14.17 7.87 8.86
N ALA A 376 -15.41 8.33 9.07
CA ALA A 376 -15.90 8.62 10.41
C ALA A 376 -16.10 7.32 11.20
N THR A 377 -15.78 7.35 12.50
CA THR A 377 -15.94 6.20 13.41
C THR A 377 -16.51 6.63 14.75
N LEU A 378 -17.17 5.68 15.41
CA LEU A 378 -17.63 5.79 16.79
C LEU A 378 -17.03 4.66 17.61
N THR A 379 -16.76 4.93 18.89
CA THR A 379 -16.40 3.88 19.85
C THR A 379 -17.61 3.58 20.72
N ASP A 380 -18.00 2.31 20.80
CA ASP A 380 -19.14 1.89 21.61
C ASP A 380 -18.81 1.87 23.11
N ALA A 381 -19.81 1.60 23.95
CA ALA A 381 -19.66 1.53 25.41
C ALA A 381 -18.69 0.43 25.89
N THR A 382 -18.37 -0.54 25.02
CA THR A 382 -17.41 -1.62 25.32
C THR A 382 -15.98 -1.29 24.88
N GLY A 383 -15.76 -0.12 24.28
CA GLY A 383 -14.47 0.31 23.76
C GLY A 383 -14.17 -0.18 22.34
N LYS A 384 -15.17 -0.71 21.63
CA LYS A 384 -15.01 -1.26 20.28
C LYS A 384 -15.30 -0.19 19.23
N ALA A 385 -14.45 -0.09 18.22
CA ALA A 385 -14.63 0.87 17.14
C ALA A 385 -15.56 0.34 16.04
N HIS A 386 -16.41 1.24 15.53
CA HIS A 386 -17.36 1.01 14.46
C HIS A 386 -17.29 2.15 13.45
N PHE A 387 -17.54 1.86 12.17
CA PHE A 387 -17.74 2.92 11.20
C PHE A 387 -19.05 3.65 11.46
N TRP A 388 -19.05 4.97 11.31
CA TRP A 388 -20.26 5.79 11.39
C TRP A 388 -21.24 5.44 10.26
N SER A 389 -20.69 5.30 9.06
CA SER A 389 -21.39 4.90 7.84
C SER A 389 -21.12 3.43 7.53
N GLN A 390 -22.12 2.72 7.04
CA GLN A 390 -21.90 1.42 6.39
C GLN A 390 -21.64 1.65 4.89
N PHE A 391 -21.16 0.63 4.17
CA PHE A 391 -20.68 0.81 2.79
C PHE A 391 -21.45 -0.06 1.79
N PHE A 392 -22.25 0.58 0.96
CA PHE A 392 -22.92 -0.03 -0.20
C PHE A 392 -22.73 0.86 -1.42
N TYR A 393 -21.80 0.48 -2.29
CA TYR A 393 -21.43 1.27 -3.45
C TYR A 393 -22.41 1.08 -4.60
N ALA A 394 -22.80 2.18 -5.22
CA ALA A 394 -23.30 2.24 -6.58
C ALA A 394 -22.33 3.09 -7.38
N ASP A 395 -21.63 2.46 -8.32
CA ASP A 395 -20.52 3.06 -9.05
C ASP A 395 -20.76 2.98 -10.56
N PHE A 396 -20.70 4.14 -11.22
CA PHE A 396 -20.81 4.28 -12.65
C PHE A 396 -19.50 4.81 -13.24
N ILE A 397 -18.90 4.03 -14.13
CA ILE A 397 -17.67 4.40 -14.84
C ILE A 397 -17.96 4.49 -16.33
N LEU A 398 -17.47 5.55 -16.96
CA LEU A 398 -17.50 5.73 -18.41
C LEU A 398 -16.07 5.86 -18.93
N ASN A 399 -15.55 4.79 -19.52
CA ASN A 399 -14.21 4.77 -20.10
C ASN A 399 -14.28 4.94 -21.63
N ASN A 400 -13.77 6.07 -22.13
CA ASN A 400 -13.81 6.42 -23.55
C ASN A 400 -12.41 6.51 -24.13
N GLN A 401 -12.27 6.04 -25.37
CA GLN A 401 -11.09 6.22 -26.19
C GLN A 401 -11.50 6.67 -27.59
N ILE A 402 -10.96 7.79 -28.03
CA ILE A 402 -11.16 8.36 -29.36
C ILE A 402 -9.86 8.20 -30.13
N LYS A 403 -9.92 7.46 -31.24
CA LYS A 403 -8.82 7.38 -32.19
C LYS A 403 -8.65 8.73 -32.88
N THR A 404 -7.46 9.31 -32.78
CA THR A 404 -7.10 10.52 -33.54
C THR A 404 -6.46 10.13 -34.87
N GLY A 405 -6.13 11.11 -35.72
CA GLY A 405 -5.36 10.87 -36.94
C GLY A 405 -3.95 10.30 -36.69
N LEU A 406 -3.46 10.34 -35.44
CA LEU A 406 -2.19 9.77 -35.03
C LEU A 406 -2.45 8.56 -34.13
N ALA A 407 -2.23 7.34 -34.64
CA ALA A 407 -2.52 6.10 -33.92
C ALA A 407 -1.82 5.97 -32.55
N ARG A 408 -0.70 6.68 -32.35
CA ARG A 408 0.03 6.74 -31.07
C ARG A 408 -0.54 7.72 -30.06
N LEU A 409 -1.41 8.64 -30.49
CA LEU A 409 -2.00 9.70 -29.69
C LEU A 409 -3.53 9.59 -29.61
N PRO A 410 -4.09 8.46 -29.12
CA PRO A 410 -5.53 8.41 -28.84
C PRO A 410 -5.87 9.41 -27.72
N LEU A 411 -7.05 10.02 -27.80
CA LEU A 411 -7.61 10.81 -26.71
C LEU A 411 -8.44 9.88 -25.82
N ASN A 412 -8.12 9.81 -24.54
CA ASN A 412 -8.83 9.00 -23.55
C ASN A 412 -9.57 9.92 -22.57
N LEU A 413 -10.79 9.54 -22.21
CA LEU A 413 -11.62 10.21 -21.22
C LEU A 413 -12.24 9.16 -20.30
N LEU A 414 -11.84 9.15 -19.03
CA LEU A 414 -12.39 8.31 -17.98
C LEU A 414 -13.20 9.19 -17.02
N LEU A 415 -14.46 8.85 -16.81
CA LEU A 415 -15.34 9.49 -15.84
C LEU A 415 -15.83 8.46 -14.84
N GLU A 416 -16.01 8.87 -13.60
CA GLU A 416 -16.59 8.06 -12.54
C GLU A 416 -17.55 8.88 -11.69
N TYR A 417 -18.62 8.22 -11.27
CA TYR A 417 -19.54 8.69 -10.26
C TYR A 417 -19.87 7.51 -9.34
N GLU A 418 -19.38 7.59 -8.10
CA GLU A 418 -19.67 6.61 -7.05
C GLU A 418 -20.52 7.25 -5.96
N ASN A 419 -21.46 6.48 -5.42
CA ASN A 419 -22.24 6.83 -4.26
C ASN A 419 -22.29 5.67 -3.26
N ASN A 420 -21.91 5.93 -2.01
CA ASN A 420 -22.22 5.06 -0.90
C ASN A 420 -23.68 5.23 -0.47
N LEU A 421 -24.52 4.30 -0.90
CA LEU A 421 -25.95 4.27 -0.60
C LEU A 421 -26.26 4.06 0.89
N SER A 422 -25.29 3.57 1.68
CA SER A 422 -25.41 3.33 3.13
C SER A 422 -24.68 4.38 3.98
N ALA A 423 -24.18 5.45 3.36
CA ALA A 423 -23.61 6.57 4.09
C ALA A 423 -24.68 7.25 4.96
N LYS A 424 -24.33 7.52 6.21
CA LYS A 424 -25.23 8.15 7.18
C LYS A 424 -25.29 9.66 6.96
N ASP A 425 -26.47 10.24 7.16
CA ASP A 425 -26.61 11.68 7.25
C ASP A 425 -25.89 12.21 8.51
N HIS A 426 -25.54 13.50 8.51
CA HIS A 426 -24.90 14.17 9.65
C HIS A 426 -23.58 13.49 10.05
N PRO A 427 -22.49 13.72 9.28
CA PRO A 427 -21.18 13.21 9.65
C PRO A 427 -20.71 13.81 10.98
N LEU A 428 -19.65 13.23 11.55
CA LEU A 428 -19.13 13.64 12.85
C LEU A 428 -18.13 14.80 12.72
N ASP A 429 -18.14 15.71 13.68
CA ASP A 429 -17.12 16.74 13.89
C ASP A 429 -15.84 16.16 14.53
N PRO A 430 -14.76 16.93 14.71
CA PRO A 430 -13.52 16.43 15.31
C PRO A 430 -13.67 15.94 16.76
N ASN A 431 -14.73 16.34 17.46
CA ASN A 431 -15.06 15.91 18.81
C ASN A 431 -15.99 14.68 18.83
N GLY A 432 -16.41 14.17 17.68
CA GLY A 432 -17.34 13.05 17.56
C GLY A 432 -18.82 13.43 17.69
N LEU A 433 -19.16 14.72 17.54
CA LEU A 433 -20.55 15.21 17.59
C LEU A 433 -21.14 15.27 16.17
N GLU A 434 -22.43 14.95 16.03
CA GLU A 434 -23.11 15.02 14.73
C GLU A 434 -23.22 16.46 14.20
N LEU A 435 -22.80 16.67 12.96
CA LEU A 435 -22.96 17.92 12.21
C LEU A 435 -24.33 17.92 11.50
N THR A 436 -25.37 18.29 12.23
CA THR A 436 -26.77 18.29 11.73
C THR A 436 -27.02 19.24 10.55
N ASN A 437 -26.13 20.23 10.35
CA ASN A 437 -26.17 21.17 9.24
C ASN A 437 -25.53 20.64 7.95
N LEU A 438 -24.97 19.43 7.96
CA LEU A 438 -24.29 18.82 6.82
C LEU A 438 -24.97 17.50 6.44
N GLY A 439 -25.22 17.31 5.14
CA GLY A 439 -25.73 16.05 4.60
C GLY A 439 -24.65 14.96 4.55
N LYS A 440 -25.06 13.73 4.23
CA LYS A 440 -24.15 12.59 4.05
C LYS A 440 -22.93 12.91 3.17
N GLN A 441 -21.80 12.32 3.51
CA GLN A 441 -20.53 12.45 2.81
C GLN A 441 -20.27 11.19 1.97
N SER A 442 -21.08 10.99 0.93
CA SER A 442 -21.25 9.68 0.28
C SER A 442 -20.69 9.55 -1.12
N HIS A 443 -20.20 10.62 -1.75
CA HIS A 443 -19.89 10.63 -3.18
C HIS A 443 -18.40 10.64 -3.50
N ALA A 444 -18.01 9.94 -4.57
CA ALA A 444 -16.74 10.13 -5.24
C ALA A 444 -16.96 10.48 -6.72
N TYR A 445 -16.12 11.37 -7.24
CA TYR A 445 -16.13 11.81 -8.63
C TYR A 445 -14.71 11.78 -9.16
N LEU A 446 -14.51 11.16 -10.33
CA LEU A 446 -13.26 11.22 -11.08
C LEU A 446 -13.54 11.72 -12.50
N ALA A 447 -12.71 12.63 -12.98
CA ALA A 447 -12.64 13.00 -14.38
C ALA A 447 -11.17 13.02 -14.82
N GLU A 448 -10.80 12.12 -15.72
CA GLU A 448 -9.46 12.01 -16.26
C GLU A 448 -9.47 12.12 -17.78
N ILE A 449 -8.62 13.00 -18.29
CA ILE A 449 -8.37 13.16 -19.72
C ILE A 449 -6.90 12.90 -20.00
N SER A 450 -6.59 12.12 -21.02
CA SER A 450 -5.21 11.91 -21.46
C SER A 450 -5.09 11.80 -22.97
N LEU A 451 -3.96 12.26 -23.50
CA LEU A 451 -3.58 12.08 -24.89
C LEU A 451 -2.38 11.14 -24.95
N GLY A 452 -2.50 10.08 -25.76
CA GLY A 452 -1.42 9.11 -25.90
C GLY A 452 -1.66 7.77 -25.22
N GLN A 453 -0.62 6.96 -25.23
CA GLN A 453 -0.56 5.63 -24.62
C GLN A 453 0.90 5.28 -24.33
N ALA A 454 1.16 4.15 -23.67
CA ALA A 454 2.52 3.67 -23.36
C ALA A 454 2.72 2.21 -23.75
N LYS A 455 2.37 1.85 -25.00
CA LYS A 455 2.37 0.46 -25.47
C LYS A 455 3.68 0.08 -26.15
N ASN A 456 4.10 0.87 -27.13
CA ASN A 456 5.26 0.62 -27.97
C ASN A 456 6.39 1.58 -27.61
N LYS A 457 7.63 1.21 -27.96
CA LYS A 457 8.77 2.13 -27.88
C LYS A 457 8.43 3.51 -28.49
N ASN A 458 8.79 4.56 -27.76
CA ASN A 458 8.54 5.97 -28.06
C ASN A 458 7.07 6.39 -28.03
N ASP A 459 6.16 5.54 -27.55
CA ASP A 459 4.83 6.02 -27.18
C ASP A 459 4.94 6.94 -25.95
N ILE A 460 4.16 8.02 -25.99
CA ILE A 460 4.06 9.02 -24.93
C ILE A 460 2.59 9.09 -24.53
N GLN A 461 2.34 9.29 -23.24
CA GLN A 461 1.02 9.65 -22.72
C GLN A 461 1.16 10.84 -21.79
N ILE A 462 0.27 11.82 -21.91
CA ILE A 462 0.18 12.95 -20.99
C ILE A 462 -1.28 13.11 -20.60
N GLY A 463 -1.55 13.37 -19.33
CA GLY A 463 -2.92 13.53 -18.88
C GLY A 463 -3.06 14.35 -17.61
N TYR A 464 -4.32 14.62 -17.31
CA TYR A 464 -4.78 15.31 -16.13
C TYR A 464 -6.01 14.59 -15.59
N ALA A 465 -6.02 14.37 -14.28
CA ALA A 465 -7.16 13.89 -13.53
C ALA A 465 -7.54 14.88 -12.44
N TRP A 466 -8.85 15.05 -12.27
CA TRP A 466 -9.48 15.72 -11.15
C TRP A 466 -10.33 14.71 -10.40
N ALA A 467 -10.16 14.66 -9.09
CA ALA A 467 -10.93 13.81 -8.21
C ALA A 467 -11.48 14.61 -7.02
N ARG A 468 -12.73 14.33 -6.65
CA ARG A 468 -13.35 14.79 -5.40
C ARG A 468 -13.97 13.59 -4.72
N GLN A 469 -13.51 13.29 -3.51
CA GLN A 469 -13.93 12.12 -2.76
C GLN A 469 -14.37 12.55 -1.36
N GLU A 470 -15.63 12.32 -1.03
CA GLU A 470 -16.21 12.63 0.29
C GLU A 470 -15.76 11.62 1.35
N GLN A 471 -15.92 11.97 2.63
CA GLN A 471 -15.36 11.23 3.75
C GLN A 471 -15.74 9.74 3.79
N ASP A 472 -17.02 9.42 3.59
CA ASP A 472 -17.58 8.08 3.73
C ASP A 472 -18.05 7.51 2.38
N SER A 473 -17.49 8.00 1.27
CA SER A 473 -17.83 7.49 -0.07
C SER A 473 -17.28 6.08 -0.30
N ALA A 474 -16.07 5.81 0.19
CA ALA A 474 -15.39 4.52 0.08
C ALA A 474 -14.62 4.20 1.37
N LEU A 475 -14.24 2.94 1.56
CA LEU A 475 -13.41 2.52 2.69
C LEU A 475 -11.97 2.98 2.49
N ALA A 476 -11.53 3.92 3.34
CA ALA A 476 -10.24 4.59 3.25
C ALA A 476 -9.04 3.64 3.19
N SER A 477 -9.14 2.46 3.82
CA SER A 477 -8.06 1.46 3.85
C SER A 477 -7.75 0.83 2.48
N PHE A 478 -8.63 0.98 1.48
CA PHE A 478 -8.54 0.25 0.22
C PHE A 478 -8.46 1.14 -1.02
N VAL A 479 -8.52 2.46 -0.86
CA VAL A 479 -8.49 3.44 -1.97
C VAL A 479 -7.06 3.92 -2.27
N GLU A 480 -6.92 4.76 -3.29
CA GLU A 480 -5.64 5.34 -3.76
C GLU A 480 -4.70 5.80 -2.64
N SER A 481 -3.53 5.16 -2.58
CA SER A 481 -2.47 5.35 -1.57
C SER A 481 -1.38 6.34 -2.01
N ASP A 482 -1.45 6.93 -3.21
CA ASP A 482 -0.51 7.97 -3.63
C ASP A 482 -1.02 9.41 -3.46
N GLN A 483 -2.32 9.61 -3.24
CA GLN A 483 -2.94 10.93 -3.07
C GLN A 483 -2.71 11.54 -1.68
N ARG A 484 -3.26 12.74 -1.45
CA ARG A 484 -3.05 13.54 -0.23
C ARG A 484 -3.53 12.85 1.06
N ALA A 485 -4.68 12.20 0.98
CA ALA A 485 -5.32 11.38 2.02
C ALA A 485 -6.35 10.46 1.32
N PRO A 486 -6.73 9.32 1.91
CA PRO A 486 -7.54 8.34 1.19
C PRO A 486 -8.95 8.82 0.85
N THR A 487 -9.68 9.48 1.76
CA THR A 487 -10.97 10.13 1.48
C THR A 487 -11.05 11.53 2.09
N ASN A 488 -12.17 12.23 1.90
CA ASN A 488 -12.34 13.66 2.28
C ASN A 488 -11.32 14.58 1.57
N ILE A 489 -11.16 14.40 0.25
CA ILE A 489 -10.12 15.06 -0.54
C ILE A 489 -10.65 15.69 -1.81
N LEU A 490 -9.98 16.78 -2.20
CA LEU A 490 -9.98 17.32 -3.55
C LEU A 490 -8.57 17.16 -4.11
N GLN A 491 -8.43 16.45 -5.21
CA GLN A 491 -7.16 16.00 -5.73
C GLN A 491 -7.04 16.28 -7.23
N HIS A 492 -5.90 16.83 -7.61
CA HIS A 492 -5.47 16.99 -8.99
C HIS A 492 -4.26 16.08 -9.22
N ARG A 493 -4.20 15.45 -10.39
CA ARG A 493 -3.10 14.59 -10.81
C ARG A 493 -2.71 14.93 -12.24
N ILE A 494 -1.54 15.52 -12.41
CA ILE A 494 -0.93 15.74 -13.73
C ILE A 494 0.09 14.64 -13.93
N PHE A 495 0.02 13.93 -15.04
CA PHE A 495 0.89 12.80 -15.29
C PHE A 495 1.41 12.75 -16.72
N GLY A 496 2.60 12.19 -16.88
CA GLY A 496 3.21 11.93 -18.16
C GLY A 496 3.99 10.63 -18.11
N SER A 497 3.97 9.85 -19.19
CA SER A 497 4.80 8.66 -19.34
C SER A 497 5.41 8.59 -20.73
N TRP A 498 6.60 7.99 -20.79
CA TRP A 498 7.33 7.74 -22.01
C TRP A 498 7.87 6.31 -22.00
N LYS A 499 7.46 5.53 -23.01
CA LYS A 499 7.92 4.15 -23.22
C LYS A 499 9.30 4.17 -23.89
N LEU A 500 10.36 4.39 -23.10
CA LEU A 500 11.76 4.45 -23.54
C LEU A 500 12.18 3.23 -24.38
N ARG A 501 11.72 2.04 -23.97
CA ARG A 501 11.88 0.76 -24.66
C ARG A 501 10.60 -0.07 -24.48
N ASN A 502 10.44 -1.16 -25.22
CA ASN A 502 9.28 -2.05 -25.06
C ASN A 502 9.15 -2.58 -23.62
N ASN A 503 10.25 -2.70 -22.88
CA ASN A 503 10.33 -3.12 -21.49
C ASN A 503 10.68 -2.00 -20.50
N VAL A 504 10.82 -0.74 -20.94
CA VAL A 504 11.23 0.36 -20.04
C VAL A 504 10.29 1.56 -20.21
N THR A 505 9.68 1.98 -19.11
CA THR A 505 8.82 3.16 -19.05
C THR A 505 9.38 4.14 -18.02
N ALA A 506 9.57 5.40 -18.41
CA ALA A 506 9.76 6.50 -17.48
C ALA A 506 8.41 7.21 -17.31
N ALA A 507 8.06 7.59 -16.08
CA ALA A 507 6.84 8.33 -15.80
C ALA A 507 7.08 9.41 -14.75
N TYR A 508 6.28 10.47 -14.84
CA TYR A 508 6.23 11.55 -13.89
C TYR A 508 4.78 11.80 -13.49
N THR A 509 4.56 11.95 -12.19
CA THR A 509 3.25 12.30 -11.64
C THR A 509 3.41 13.46 -10.67
N LEU A 510 2.60 14.50 -10.83
CA LEU A 510 2.41 15.58 -9.88
C LEU A 510 1.00 15.50 -9.30
N TRP A 511 0.93 15.25 -8.01
CA TRP A 511 -0.27 15.31 -7.21
C TRP A 511 -0.35 16.69 -6.55
N VAL A 512 -1.51 17.34 -6.67
CA VAL A 512 -1.83 18.58 -5.94
C VAL A 512 -3.17 18.37 -5.26
N GLY A 513 -3.18 18.31 -3.93
CA GLY A 513 -4.39 17.95 -3.20
C GLY A 513 -4.55 18.67 -1.87
N ARG A 514 -5.78 18.68 -1.38
CA ARG A 514 -6.18 19.23 -0.08
C ARG A 514 -7.40 18.46 0.46
N THR A 515 -7.63 18.60 1.75
CA THR A 515 -8.82 18.15 2.46
C THR A 515 -10.03 18.94 1.99
N LEU A 516 -11.12 18.22 1.73
CA LEU A 516 -12.36 18.78 1.23
C LEU A 516 -13.12 19.52 2.35
N ASN A 517 -13.25 18.91 3.53
CA ASN A 517 -13.87 19.51 4.70
C ASN A 517 -13.02 19.26 5.96
N ILE A 518 -12.42 20.32 6.50
CA ILE A 518 -11.54 20.25 7.67
C ILE A 518 -12.28 20.09 9.00
N ASN A 519 -13.60 20.28 9.00
CA ASN A 519 -14.43 20.19 10.19
C ASN A 519 -15.01 18.78 10.39
N LEU A 520 -14.59 17.79 9.61
CA LEU A 520 -15.00 16.41 9.80
C LEU A 520 -14.03 15.68 10.74
N GLN A 521 -14.54 14.71 11.49
CA GLN A 521 -13.72 13.75 12.24
C GLN A 521 -12.65 13.15 11.32
N HIS A 522 -11.45 12.87 11.82
CA HIS A 522 -10.40 12.20 11.02
C HIS A 522 -9.90 12.95 9.78
N ALA A 523 -10.29 14.21 9.59
CA ALA A 523 -9.74 15.05 8.54
C ALA A 523 -8.20 15.13 8.67
N VAL A 524 -7.48 14.90 7.56
CA VAL A 524 -6.01 15.00 7.55
C VAL A 524 -5.63 16.44 7.25
N VAL A 525 -5.39 17.25 8.28
CA VAL A 525 -5.20 18.69 8.11
C VAL A 525 -3.73 19.10 8.28
N ALA A 526 -3.23 19.97 7.40
CA ALA A 526 -1.92 20.59 7.54
C ALA A 526 -1.84 21.44 8.83
N SER A 527 -0.71 21.35 9.53
CA SER A 527 -0.44 22.12 10.76
C SER A 527 -0.64 23.61 10.53
N GLY A 528 -1.24 24.29 11.51
CA GLY A 528 -1.54 25.72 11.45
C GLY A 528 -2.79 26.09 10.66
N THR A 529 -3.52 25.12 10.09
CA THR A 529 -4.82 25.40 9.46
C THR A 529 -5.84 25.75 10.55
N ALA A 530 -6.42 26.95 10.47
CA ALA A 530 -7.44 27.38 11.41
C ALA A 530 -8.81 26.76 11.08
N PRO A 531 -9.64 26.40 12.07
CA PRO A 531 -11.02 25.96 11.85
C PRO A 531 -11.80 26.94 10.95
N GLY A 532 -12.59 26.42 10.01
CA GLY A 532 -13.36 27.22 9.06
C GLY A 532 -12.57 27.81 7.88
N THR A 533 -11.26 27.57 7.76
CA THR A 533 -10.46 27.99 6.59
C THR A 533 -10.31 26.88 5.57
N ALA A 534 -10.05 27.22 4.30
CA ALA A 534 -9.72 26.23 3.30
C ALA A 534 -8.28 25.72 3.50
N GLU A 535 -8.08 24.40 3.50
CA GLU A 535 -6.73 23.85 3.60
C GLU A 535 -5.88 24.25 2.38
N PRO A 536 -4.59 24.60 2.58
CA PRO A 536 -3.67 24.84 1.47
C PRO A 536 -3.51 23.60 0.58
N ASN A 537 -3.27 23.85 -0.71
CA ASN A 537 -2.89 22.80 -1.65
C ASN A 537 -1.46 22.32 -1.36
N LEU A 538 -1.32 21.03 -1.08
CA LEU A 538 -0.03 20.39 -0.91
C LEU A 538 0.34 19.63 -2.17
N ARG A 539 1.65 19.48 -2.41
CA ARG A 539 2.15 18.87 -3.64
C ARG A 539 3.01 17.66 -3.35
N ARG A 540 2.82 16.59 -4.12
CA ARG A 540 3.69 15.41 -4.13
C ARG A 540 4.10 15.14 -5.57
N THR A 541 5.40 14.98 -5.81
CA THR A 541 5.91 14.55 -7.11
C THR A 541 6.43 13.13 -7.02
N GLN A 542 6.31 12.41 -8.12
CA GLN A 542 6.83 11.07 -8.29
C GLN A 542 7.52 10.99 -9.64
N PHE A 543 8.73 10.46 -9.65
CA PHE A 543 9.41 10.02 -10.86
C PHE A 543 9.60 8.52 -10.78
N ASP A 544 9.10 7.81 -11.76
CA ASP A 544 9.11 6.36 -11.86
C ASP A 544 9.94 5.91 -13.06
N LEU A 545 10.87 4.98 -12.82
CA LEU A 545 11.50 4.20 -13.88
C LEU A 545 11.14 2.73 -13.67
N VAL A 546 10.38 2.18 -14.62
CA VAL A 546 9.85 0.82 -14.57
C VAL A 546 10.49 -0.03 -15.65
N TYR A 547 11.11 -1.13 -15.24
CA TYR A 547 11.56 -2.20 -16.12
C TYR A 547 10.59 -3.39 -15.99
N SER A 548 9.90 -3.76 -17.06
CA SER A 548 8.95 -4.87 -17.10
C SER A 548 9.47 -6.00 -17.98
N PHE A 549 9.35 -7.26 -17.57
CA PHE A 549 9.79 -8.41 -18.36
C PHE A 549 8.69 -9.47 -18.50
#